data_AF-A0A954L6W0-F1
#
_entry.id   AF-A0A954L6W0-F1
#
_cell.length_a   1.000
_cell.length_b   1.000
_cell.length_c   1.000
_cell.angle_alpha   90.00
_cell.angle_beta   90.00
_cell.angle_gamma   90.00
#
_symmetry.space_group_name_H-M   'P 1'
#
loop_
_entity.id
_entity.type
_entity.pdbx_description
1 polymer ?
#
loop_
_entity_poly.entity_id
_entity_poly.type
_entity_poly.pdbx_seq_one_letter_code
_entity_poly.pdbx_strand_id
1 'polypeptide(L)'
;DADMGFGLPSTGREFATPDGVPRPRSLAEYRDQMRAIVRQGLVDIMLMSTSTSEVLTLEDRLFESSAVTPAIRANDATDVHVMRGSRVFQQPARPFRTTSLDHAQCGHLDCDAGERIAGSDLGLYSVTFNNDVELDRETLEAYRLFRDEAERKGFRHFLEVFHPNAAGAVEPELLMDFINDAIARTLAGVASAGRPIFLKIPYPGAEKLEELVAYDPHLIVGILGGSSGTTRDAFQLLEDARRHGARAALFGRKINHSENQLAFVEFLRLIADGDLTAEEAVPAYHAVLGKLGIRPLRSLAEDQQVTETSLSYGGADKAPPLATTSRRIRSGDGGDQSAPQFAKMTSAERLAYHQSRLKKMFGE
;
A
#
# COMPACT_ATOMS: atom_id res chain seq x y z
N ASP A 1 4.68 -5.18 4.27
CA ASP A 1 6.07 -4.73 4.48
C ASP A 1 6.22 -3.71 5.62
N ALA A 2 5.14 -3.32 6.33
CA ALA A 2 5.19 -2.25 7.34
C ALA A 2 6.07 -2.60 8.57
N ASP A 3 6.34 -3.88 8.75
CA ASP A 3 7.18 -4.50 9.76
C ASP A 3 8.67 -4.13 9.61
N MET A 4 9.13 -3.84 8.39
CA MET A 4 10.47 -3.27 8.14
C MET A 4 10.67 -1.90 8.78
N GLY A 5 9.60 -1.11 8.96
CA GLY A 5 9.72 0.30 9.39
C GLY A 5 9.23 0.59 10.81
N PHE A 6 8.02 0.15 11.15
CA PHE A 6 7.40 0.50 12.44
C PHE A 6 7.71 -0.50 13.56
N GLY A 7 8.28 -1.66 13.25
CA GLY A 7 8.43 -2.76 14.22
C GLY A 7 7.08 -3.29 14.71
N LEU A 8 6.94 -3.63 15.99
CA LEU A 8 5.74 -4.32 16.52
C LEU A 8 4.37 -3.65 16.21
N PRO A 9 4.19 -2.32 16.24
CA PRO A 9 2.93 -1.67 15.83
C PRO A 9 2.51 -1.88 14.35
N SER A 10 3.40 -2.35 13.49
CA SER A 10 3.16 -2.52 12.04
C SER A 10 2.03 -3.50 11.68
N THR A 11 1.77 -4.47 12.55
CA THR A 11 0.82 -5.58 12.34
C THR A 11 -0.65 -5.14 12.43
N GLY A 12 -0.89 -3.87 12.76
CA GLY A 12 -2.21 -3.31 13.02
C GLY A 12 -2.77 -3.79 14.36
N ARG A 13 -4.10 -3.66 14.52
CA ARG A 13 -4.79 -4.07 15.75
C ARG A 13 -5.88 -5.09 15.48
N GLU A 14 -6.04 -6.03 16.40
CA GLU A 14 -7.29 -6.76 16.56
C GLU A 14 -8.24 -5.92 17.42
N PHE A 15 -9.43 -5.61 16.90
CA PHE A 15 -10.46 -4.85 17.61
C PHE A 15 -11.52 -5.74 18.30
N ALA A 16 -11.53 -7.04 18.00
CA ALA A 16 -12.55 -8.00 18.42
C ALA A 16 -12.04 -8.97 19.51
N THR A 17 -11.29 -8.45 20.49
CA THR A 17 -10.75 -9.25 21.59
C THR A 17 -11.83 -9.69 22.60
N PRO A 18 -11.64 -10.78 23.37
CA PRO A 18 -12.61 -11.24 24.37
C PRO A 18 -12.91 -10.24 25.50
N ASP A 19 -11.97 -9.33 25.79
CA ASP A 19 -12.09 -8.26 26.78
C ASP A 19 -12.53 -6.90 26.19
N GLY A 20 -12.63 -6.79 24.87
CA GLY A 20 -12.95 -5.55 24.16
C GLY A 20 -11.83 -4.49 24.14
N VAL A 21 -10.60 -4.83 24.53
CA VAL A 21 -9.43 -3.94 24.52
C VAL A 21 -8.58 -4.18 23.27
N PRO A 22 -8.52 -3.24 22.29
CA PRO A 22 -7.82 -3.50 21.03
C PRO A 22 -6.30 -3.72 21.19
N ARG A 23 -5.84 -4.94 20.91
CA ARG A 23 -4.43 -5.36 21.03
C ARG A 23 -3.66 -5.23 19.70
N PRO A 24 -2.32 -5.10 19.72
CA PRO A 24 -1.50 -5.37 18.54
C PRO A 24 -1.67 -6.81 18.06
N ARG A 25 -1.65 -7.03 16.74
CA ARG A 25 -1.53 -8.38 16.17
C ARG A 25 -0.09 -8.90 16.33
N SER A 26 0.06 -10.21 16.39
CA SER A 26 1.34 -10.90 16.18
C SER A 26 1.75 -10.90 14.70
N LEU A 27 3.00 -11.27 14.41
CA LEU A 27 3.46 -11.44 13.03
C LEU A 27 2.73 -12.59 12.31
N ALA A 28 2.35 -13.65 13.02
CA ALA A 28 1.55 -14.74 12.47
C ALA A 28 0.17 -14.24 12.02
N GLU A 29 -0.54 -13.52 12.89
CA GLU A 29 -1.86 -12.94 12.56
C GLU A 29 -1.79 -11.88 11.45
N TYR A 30 -0.67 -11.15 11.33
CA TYR A 30 -0.43 -10.24 10.20
C TYR A 30 -0.22 -11.01 8.88
N ARG A 31 0.50 -12.14 8.90
CA ARG A 31 0.62 -13.08 7.78
C ARG A 31 -0.73 -13.70 7.41
N ASP A 32 -1.59 -13.99 8.38
CA ASP A 32 -2.95 -14.49 8.12
C ASP A 32 -3.87 -13.45 7.46
N GLN A 33 -3.72 -12.16 7.78
CA GLN A 33 -4.38 -11.11 6.98
C GLN A 33 -3.87 -11.08 5.53
N MET A 34 -2.55 -11.22 5.30
CA MET A 34 -2.00 -11.30 3.94
C MET A 34 -2.53 -12.53 3.18
N ARG A 35 -2.54 -13.71 3.83
CA ARG A 35 -3.13 -14.94 3.27
C ARG A 35 -4.59 -14.73 2.87
N ALA A 36 -5.38 -14.04 3.68
CA ALA A 36 -6.78 -13.73 3.37
C ALA A 36 -6.91 -12.78 2.16
N ILE A 37 -6.11 -11.71 2.09
CA ILE A 37 -6.12 -10.75 0.96
C ILE A 37 -5.65 -11.42 -0.35
N VAL A 38 -4.58 -12.23 -0.31
CA VAL A 38 -4.08 -12.97 -1.49
C VAL A 38 -5.09 -13.99 -2.01
N ARG A 39 -5.84 -14.64 -1.11
CA ARG A 39 -6.96 -15.53 -1.48
C ARG A 39 -8.20 -14.78 -1.97
N GLN A 40 -8.38 -13.52 -1.60
CA GLN A 40 -9.46 -12.66 -2.12
C GLN A 40 -9.21 -12.27 -3.58
N GLY A 41 -7.95 -12.18 -4.02
CA GLY A 41 -7.57 -11.99 -5.43
C GLY A 41 -7.92 -10.61 -6.03
N LEU A 42 -8.29 -9.62 -5.22
CA LEU A 42 -8.68 -8.28 -5.68
C LEU A 42 -7.53 -7.25 -5.67
N VAL A 43 -6.32 -7.65 -5.24
CA VAL A 43 -5.10 -6.83 -5.30
C VAL A 43 -4.13 -7.43 -6.31
N ASP A 44 -3.52 -6.59 -7.13
CA ASP A 44 -2.61 -7.05 -8.20
C ASP A 44 -1.23 -7.46 -7.65
N ILE A 45 -0.80 -6.85 -6.53
CA ILE A 45 0.51 -7.06 -5.89
C ILE A 45 0.35 -7.15 -4.35
N MET A 46 1.06 -8.09 -3.70
CA MET A 46 1.18 -8.19 -2.24
C MET A 46 2.60 -7.85 -1.79
N LEU A 47 2.78 -6.67 -1.17
CA LEU A 47 4.10 -6.14 -0.77
C LEU A 47 4.47 -6.51 0.70
N MET A 48 5.52 -7.31 0.85
CA MET A 48 5.91 -7.98 2.08
C MET A 48 7.30 -7.54 2.57
N SER A 49 7.64 -7.84 3.82
CA SER A 49 9.04 -7.94 4.23
C SER A 49 9.64 -9.24 3.70
N THR A 50 10.96 -9.30 3.50
CA THR A 50 11.61 -10.50 2.94
C THR A 50 11.36 -11.75 3.79
N SER A 51 11.43 -11.67 5.11
CA SER A 51 11.10 -12.80 6.01
C SER A 51 9.61 -13.19 6.01
N THR A 52 8.70 -12.28 5.63
CA THR A 52 7.29 -12.65 5.42
C THR A 52 7.06 -13.24 4.03
N SER A 53 7.79 -12.78 3.01
CA SER A 53 7.76 -13.41 1.69
C SER A 53 8.35 -14.81 1.72
N GLU A 54 9.46 -15.04 2.40
CA GLU A 54 10.06 -16.36 2.66
C GLU A 54 8.99 -17.38 3.07
N VAL A 55 8.24 -17.11 4.15
CA VAL A 55 7.15 -17.99 4.61
C VAL A 55 5.99 -18.06 3.60
N LEU A 56 5.54 -16.94 3.03
CA LEU A 56 4.35 -16.96 2.17
C LEU A 56 4.60 -17.44 0.72
N THR A 57 5.85 -17.42 0.23
CA THR A 57 6.23 -17.87 -1.12
C THR A 57 6.93 -19.21 -1.11
N LEU A 58 7.94 -19.41 -0.25
CA LEU A 58 8.78 -20.61 -0.26
C LEU A 58 8.18 -21.74 0.59
N GLU A 59 7.69 -21.44 1.81
CA GLU A 59 7.10 -22.45 2.72
C GLU A 59 5.63 -22.75 2.36
N ASP A 60 4.76 -21.74 2.39
CA ASP A 60 3.31 -21.87 2.15
C ASP A 60 2.95 -22.18 0.70
N ARG A 61 3.82 -21.84 -0.26
CA ARG A 61 3.56 -21.84 -1.71
C ARG A 61 2.31 -21.05 -2.15
N LEU A 62 1.88 -20.06 -1.35
CA LEU A 62 0.58 -19.37 -1.44
C LEU A 62 0.29 -18.78 -2.83
N PHE A 63 1.33 -18.35 -3.54
CA PHE A 63 1.24 -17.62 -4.80
C PHE A 63 1.24 -18.52 -6.04
N GLU A 64 1.62 -19.81 -5.94
CA GLU A 64 1.62 -20.73 -7.10
C GLU A 64 0.23 -20.97 -7.71
N SER A 65 -0.82 -20.71 -6.94
CA SER A 65 -2.23 -20.83 -7.36
C SER A 65 -2.99 -19.50 -7.30
N SER A 66 -2.29 -18.35 -7.30
CA SER A 66 -2.90 -17.02 -7.22
C SER A 66 -2.54 -16.13 -8.42
N ALA A 67 -3.43 -15.19 -8.75
CA ALA A 67 -3.15 -14.13 -9.72
C ALA A 67 -2.41 -12.93 -9.08
N VAL A 68 -2.29 -12.88 -7.76
CA VAL A 68 -1.60 -11.80 -7.04
C VAL A 68 -0.09 -11.98 -7.19
N THR A 69 0.63 -10.94 -7.59
CA THR A 69 2.11 -10.98 -7.66
C THR A 69 2.72 -10.79 -6.27
N PRO A 70 3.59 -11.69 -5.76
CA PRO A 70 4.37 -11.41 -4.56
C PRO A 70 5.41 -10.32 -4.83
N ALA A 71 5.61 -9.42 -3.87
CA ALA A 71 6.68 -8.42 -3.91
C ALA A 71 7.31 -8.22 -2.53
N ILE A 72 8.59 -7.85 -2.47
CA ILE A 72 9.28 -7.53 -1.21
C ILE A 72 9.74 -6.06 -1.12
N ARG A 73 9.90 -5.52 0.09
CA ARG A 73 10.69 -4.29 0.29
C ARG A 73 12.19 -4.65 0.14
N ALA A 74 12.77 -4.19 -0.97
CA ALA A 74 14.12 -4.53 -1.39
C ALA A 74 15.22 -3.71 -0.70
N ASN A 75 14.86 -2.57 -0.08
CA ASN A 75 15.75 -1.77 0.76
C ASN A 75 14.99 -1.02 1.86
N ASP A 76 15.74 -0.46 2.81
CA ASP A 76 15.27 0.09 4.07
C ASP A 76 16.16 1.27 4.44
N ALA A 77 15.95 2.41 3.75
CA ALA A 77 16.65 3.65 4.04
C ALA A 77 16.26 4.19 5.44
N THR A 78 17.15 4.99 6.05
CA THR A 78 17.04 5.30 7.48
C THR A 78 15.83 6.16 7.86
N ASP A 79 15.18 6.80 6.89
CA ASP A 79 13.93 7.55 7.05
C ASP A 79 12.73 6.65 7.35
N VAL A 80 12.73 5.37 6.92
CA VAL A 80 11.67 4.41 7.30
C VAL A 80 11.89 3.74 8.66
N HIS A 81 13.00 4.02 9.38
CA HIS A 81 13.33 3.43 10.69
C HIS A 81 12.57 4.07 11.87
N VAL A 82 11.25 3.87 11.89
CA VAL A 82 10.28 4.47 12.84
C VAL A 82 10.01 3.57 14.07
N MET A 83 11.08 3.07 14.70
CA MET A 83 10.96 2.31 15.96
C MET A 83 10.43 3.20 17.11
N ARG A 84 9.72 2.60 18.07
CA ARG A 84 9.19 3.31 19.24
C ARG A 84 10.33 3.99 20.04
N GLY A 85 10.26 5.33 20.15
CA GLY A 85 11.29 6.14 20.83
C GLY A 85 12.50 6.51 19.95
N SER A 86 12.55 6.07 18.69
CA SER A 86 13.57 6.43 17.72
C SER A 86 13.53 7.93 17.38
N ARG A 87 14.69 8.46 16.97
CA ARG A 87 14.82 9.74 16.24
C ARG A 87 15.49 9.56 14.87
N VAL A 88 15.75 8.32 14.45
CA VAL A 88 16.52 8.02 13.22
C VAL A 88 15.81 8.59 11.98
N PHE A 89 14.48 8.45 11.90
CA PHE A 89 13.66 9.01 10.82
C PHE A 89 13.67 10.55 10.74
N GLN A 90 14.16 11.24 11.78
CA GLN A 90 14.30 12.70 11.86
C GLN A 90 15.67 13.19 11.37
N GLN A 91 16.52 12.30 10.86
CA GLN A 91 17.81 12.63 10.25
C GLN A 91 17.74 12.42 8.74
N PRO A 92 18.44 13.22 7.92
CA PRO A 92 18.46 13.07 6.47
C PRO A 92 18.73 11.62 6.06
N ALA A 93 17.87 11.08 5.18
CA ALA A 93 17.87 9.68 4.80
C ALA A 93 19.24 9.22 4.29
N ARG A 94 19.74 8.09 4.82
CA ARG A 94 20.90 7.37 4.30
C ARG A 94 20.45 6.07 3.63
N PRO A 95 21.02 5.69 2.47
CA PRO A 95 20.67 4.44 1.83
C PRO A 95 21.16 3.25 2.66
N PHE A 96 20.29 2.28 2.90
CA PHE A 96 20.61 1.03 3.59
C PHE A 96 19.76 -0.12 3.05
N ARG A 97 20.26 -1.36 3.19
CA ARG A 97 19.67 -2.56 2.57
C ARG A 97 19.95 -3.82 3.41
N THR A 98 18.96 -4.24 4.19
CA THR A 98 18.93 -5.51 4.91
C THR A 98 18.62 -6.70 3.98
N THR A 99 17.85 -6.47 2.91
CA THR A 99 17.41 -7.53 2.00
C THR A 99 18.52 -8.03 1.06
N SER A 100 18.69 -9.34 0.97
CA SER A 100 19.36 -10.02 -0.15
C SER A 100 18.33 -10.44 -1.20
N LEU A 101 18.64 -10.29 -2.49
CA LEU A 101 17.74 -10.72 -3.56
C LEU A 101 17.65 -12.24 -3.67
N ASP A 102 18.70 -12.99 -3.34
CA ASP A 102 18.61 -14.45 -3.33
C ASP A 102 17.71 -14.92 -2.18
N HIS A 103 17.80 -14.30 -0.99
CA HIS A 103 16.83 -14.59 0.09
C HIS A 103 15.37 -14.29 -0.30
N ALA A 104 15.14 -13.33 -1.20
CA ALA A 104 13.80 -13.05 -1.73
C ALA A 104 13.33 -14.06 -2.78
N GLN A 105 14.22 -14.56 -3.64
CA GLN A 105 13.88 -15.42 -4.79
C GLN A 105 13.97 -16.94 -4.51
N CYS A 106 14.82 -17.36 -3.57
CA CYS A 106 15.18 -18.77 -3.33
C CYS A 106 15.47 -19.10 -1.85
N GLY A 107 15.63 -18.10 -0.96
CA GLY A 107 15.71 -18.30 0.50
C GLY A 107 17.12 -18.49 1.07
N HIS A 108 18.16 -18.60 0.24
CA HIS A 108 19.56 -18.64 0.66
C HIS A 108 20.43 -17.78 -0.26
N LEU A 109 21.67 -17.48 0.16
CA LEU A 109 22.63 -16.76 -0.68
C LEU A 109 23.11 -17.62 -1.86
N ASP A 110 23.61 -16.93 -2.89
CA ASP A 110 24.36 -17.50 -4.02
C ASP A 110 23.64 -18.63 -4.79
N CYS A 111 22.30 -18.62 -4.78
CA CYS A 111 21.49 -19.65 -5.42
C CYS A 111 21.56 -19.64 -6.95
N ASP A 112 21.35 -20.82 -7.54
CA ASP A 112 21.37 -21.02 -8.98
C ASP A 112 20.17 -20.37 -9.67
N ALA A 113 20.34 -20.01 -10.94
CA ALA A 113 19.30 -19.31 -11.71
C ALA A 113 17.98 -20.10 -11.82
N GLY A 114 18.01 -21.43 -11.68
CA GLY A 114 16.82 -22.28 -11.67
C GLY A 114 16.05 -22.27 -10.34
N GLU A 115 16.66 -21.85 -9.24
CA GLU A 115 16.05 -21.85 -7.90
C GLU A 115 15.18 -20.59 -7.69
N ARG A 116 15.49 -19.51 -8.41
CA ARG A 116 14.87 -18.18 -8.31
C ARG A 116 13.40 -18.08 -8.75
N ILE A 117 12.80 -19.20 -9.18
CA ILE A 117 11.40 -19.29 -9.61
C ILE A 117 10.41 -19.50 -8.47
N ALA A 118 10.88 -19.77 -7.25
CA ALA A 118 10.03 -20.14 -6.11
C ALA A 118 9.57 -18.95 -5.26
N GLY A 119 10.40 -17.90 -5.17
CA GLY A 119 10.18 -16.75 -4.31
C GLY A 119 9.57 -15.54 -5.00
N SER A 120 9.86 -14.35 -4.47
CA SER A 120 9.46 -13.06 -5.04
C SER A 120 10.52 -12.58 -6.03
N ASP A 121 10.16 -12.43 -7.31
CA ASP A 121 11.02 -11.81 -8.34
C ASP A 121 10.77 -10.29 -8.49
N LEU A 122 9.82 -9.72 -7.75
CA LEU A 122 9.48 -8.30 -7.76
C LEU A 122 9.82 -7.64 -6.42
N GLY A 123 10.27 -6.38 -6.45
CA GLY A 123 10.54 -5.63 -5.22
C GLY A 123 10.35 -4.13 -5.31
N LEU A 124 10.18 -3.51 -4.14
CA LEU A 124 10.16 -2.09 -3.96
C LEU A 124 11.53 -1.58 -3.53
N TYR A 125 12.12 -0.66 -4.30
CA TYR A 125 13.29 0.10 -3.88
C TYR A 125 12.89 1.55 -3.59
N SER A 126 13.20 2.10 -2.43
CA SER A 126 12.92 3.48 -2.03
C SER A 126 14.17 4.37 -2.09
N VAL A 127 13.99 5.60 -2.57
CA VAL A 127 14.98 6.69 -2.53
C VAL A 127 14.36 7.97 -1.95
N THR A 128 15.19 8.79 -1.32
CA THR A 128 14.78 10.03 -0.66
C THR A 128 15.83 11.08 -0.93
N PHE A 129 15.49 12.06 -1.78
CA PHE A 129 16.40 13.14 -2.14
C PHE A 129 16.28 14.28 -1.15
N ASN A 130 17.40 14.80 -0.66
CA ASN A 130 17.47 15.82 0.38
C ASN A 130 18.09 17.15 -0.10
N ASN A 131 18.28 17.30 -1.42
CA ASN A 131 18.89 18.48 -2.06
C ASN A 131 20.30 18.77 -1.52
N ASP A 132 21.04 17.69 -1.25
CA ASP A 132 22.41 17.70 -0.73
C ASP A 132 23.26 16.77 -1.60
N VAL A 133 24.37 17.30 -2.09
CA VAL A 133 25.18 16.64 -3.14
C VAL A 133 25.75 15.30 -2.67
N GLU A 134 26.05 15.11 -1.39
CA GLU A 134 26.65 13.86 -0.90
C GLU A 134 25.57 12.85 -0.51
N LEU A 135 24.50 13.27 0.18
CA LEU A 135 23.33 12.43 0.49
C LEU A 135 22.68 11.86 -0.77
N ASP A 136 22.49 12.71 -1.78
CA ASP A 136 21.80 12.33 -3.01
C ASP A 136 22.72 11.50 -3.93
N ARG A 137 24.05 11.76 -3.92
CA ARG A 137 25.06 10.92 -4.60
C ARG A 137 25.14 9.52 -3.98
N GLU A 138 25.25 9.41 -2.65
CA GLU A 138 25.23 8.12 -1.94
C GLU A 138 23.97 7.31 -2.29
N THR A 139 22.80 7.96 -2.30
CA THR A 139 21.52 7.34 -2.62
C THR A 139 21.46 6.85 -4.08
N LEU A 140 21.97 7.62 -5.03
CA LEU A 140 22.07 7.23 -6.45
C LEU A 140 23.09 6.11 -6.69
N GLU A 141 24.20 6.09 -5.96
CA GLU A 141 25.22 5.02 -6.03
C GLU A 141 24.67 3.69 -5.48
N ALA A 142 23.97 3.73 -4.35
CA ALA A 142 23.31 2.56 -3.79
C ALA A 142 22.20 2.03 -4.73
N TYR A 143 21.39 2.91 -5.31
CA TYR A 143 20.36 2.51 -6.28
C TYR A 143 20.97 1.92 -7.56
N ARG A 144 22.10 2.46 -8.05
CA ARG A 144 22.83 1.84 -9.18
C ARG A 144 23.28 0.42 -8.83
N LEU A 145 23.94 0.22 -7.69
CA LEU A 145 24.41 -1.12 -7.27
C LEU A 145 23.25 -2.11 -7.14
N PHE A 146 22.09 -1.67 -6.64
CA PHE A 146 20.88 -2.48 -6.62
C PHE A 146 20.39 -2.87 -8.03
N ARG A 147 20.27 -1.92 -8.97
CA ARG A 147 19.85 -2.22 -10.35
C ARG A 147 20.81 -3.20 -11.04
N ASP A 148 22.12 -2.98 -10.88
CA ASP A 148 23.16 -3.83 -11.44
C ASP A 148 23.07 -5.27 -10.89
N GLU A 149 22.63 -5.47 -9.64
CA GLU A 149 22.37 -6.80 -9.07
C GLU A 149 21.03 -7.38 -9.58
N ALA A 150 19.98 -6.57 -9.58
CA ALA A 150 18.62 -6.98 -9.95
C ALA A 150 18.55 -7.49 -11.39
N GLU A 151 19.15 -6.76 -12.35
CA GLU A 151 19.24 -7.17 -13.77
C GLU A 151 19.93 -8.54 -13.92
N ARG A 152 21.04 -8.76 -13.20
CA ARG A 152 21.79 -10.04 -13.23
C ARG A 152 21.03 -11.20 -12.59
N LYS A 153 20.06 -10.94 -11.72
CA LYS A 153 19.24 -11.96 -11.03
C LYS A 153 17.83 -12.11 -11.63
N GLY A 154 17.52 -11.40 -12.71
CA GLY A 154 16.17 -11.36 -13.31
C GLY A 154 15.12 -10.74 -12.40
N PHE A 155 15.54 -9.96 -11.39
CA PHE A 155 14.67 -9.35 -10.40
C PHE A 155 14.15 -8.02 -10.91
N ARG A 156 12.83 -7.85 -10.87
CA ARG A 156 12.09 -6.64 -11.28
C ARG A 156 11.91 -5.71 -10.10
N HIS A 157 11.83 -4.40 -10.33
CA HIS A 157 11.55 -3.45 -9.25
C HIS A 157 10.59 -2.33 -9.63
N PHE A 158 9.97 -1.74 -8.62
CA PHE A 158 9.31 -0.43 -8.69
C PHE A 158 9.99 0.55 -7.73
N LEU A 159 9.94 1.84 -8.05
CA LEU A 159 10.70 2.89 -7.37
C LEU A 159 9.78 3.73 -6.47
N GLU A 160 9.99 3.68 -5.16
CA GLU A 160 9.40 4.62 -4.20
C GLU A 160 10.29 5.86 -4.12
N VAL A 161 9.68 7.05 -4.23
CA VAL A 161 10.40 8.32 -4.04
C VAL A 161 9.68 9.11 -2.97
N PHE A 162 10.35 9.31 -1.84
CA PHE A 162 9.83 10.13 -0.75
C PHE A 162 10.20 11.61 -0.94
N HIS A 163 9.43 12.49 -0.30
CA HIS A 163 9.82 13.89 -0.11
C HIS A 163 11.11 13.98 0.73
N PRO A 164 11.91 15.04 0.59
CA PRO A 164 13.00 15.35 1.51
C PRO A 164 12.57 15.23 2.97
N ASN A 165 13.38 14.56 3.78
CA ASN A 165 13.15 14.43 5.22
C ASN A 165 14.11 15.29 6.07
N ALA A 166 15.08 15.96 5.41
CA ALA A 166 15.83 17.08 5.96
C ALA A 166 14.96 18.36 5.99
N ALA A 167 14.98 19.08 7.12
CA ALA A 167 14.23 20.31 7.27
C ALA A 167 14.81 21.44 6.41
N GLY A 168 13.97 22.09 5.59
CA GLY A 168 14.38 23.20 4.71
C GLY A 168 15.19 22.79 3.46
N ALA A 169 15.13 21.51 3.06
CA ALA A 169 15.80 21.04 1.85
C ALA A 169 15.29 21.70 0.55
N VAL A 170 13.98 21.97 0.47
CA VAL A 170 13.29 22.58 -0.66
C VAL A 170 12.18 23.47 -0.10
N GLU A 171 11.93 24.62 -0.73
CA GLU A 171 10.80 25.49 -0.37
C GLU A 171 9.46 24.79 -0.67
N PRO A 172 8.41 24.96 0.15
CA PRO A 172 7.15 24.22 0.02
C PRO A 172 6.50 24.31 -1.36
N GLU A 173 6.57 25.48 -2.00
CA GLU A 173 5.99 25.77 -3.30
C GLU A 173 6.70 25.03 -4.45
N LEU A 174 7.99 24.69 -4.29
CA LEU A 174 8.82 24.00 -5.29
C LEU A 174 8.99 22.51 -5.00
N LEU A 175 8.39 22.01 -3.91
CA LEU A 175 8.60 20.65 -3.41
C LEU A 175 8.19 19.56 -4.42
N MET A 176 7.09 19.78 -5.16
CA MET A 176 6.61 18.83 -6.17
C MET A 176 7.43 18.90 -7.46
N ASP A 177 7.84 20.10 -7.87
CA ASP A 177 8.71 20.31 -9.03
C ASP A 177 10.05 19.59 -8.83
N PHE A 178 10.67 19.78 -7.67
CA PHE A 178 11.91 19.10 -7.27
C PHE A 178 11.77 17.57 -7.32
N ILE A 179 10.64 17.01 -6.89
CA ILE A 179 10.41 15.56 -6.93
C ILE A 179 10.24 15.06 -8.37
N ASN A 180 9.49 15.77 -9.22
CA ASN A 180 9.36 15.44 -10.65
C ASN A 180 10.72 15.50 -11.37
N ASP A 181 11.50 16.56 -11.17
CA ASP A 181 12.84 16.71 -11.74
C ASP A 181 13.82 15.65 -11.21
N ALA A 182 13.78 15.33 -9.90
CA ALA A 182 14.62 14.29 -9.32
C ALA A 182 14.30 12.91 -9.89
N ILE A 183 13.03 12.58 -10.11
CA ILE A 183 12.59 11.36 -10.79
C ILE A 183 13.12 11.32 -12.24
N ALA A 184 12.86 12.38 -13.01
CA ALA A 184 13.29 12.49 -14.40
C ALA A 184 14.81 12.36 -14.53
N ARG A 185 15.58 13.15 -13.77
CA ARG A 185 17.05 13.11 -13.72
C ARG A 185 17.59 11.76 -13.27
N THR A 186 16.91 11.06 -12.35
CA THR A 186 17.35 9.74 -11.86
C THR A 186 17.19 8.65 -12.92
N LEU A 187 16.15 8.75 -13.75
CA LEU A 187 15.83 7.75 -14.78
C LEU A 187 16.34 8.10 -16.18
N ALA A 188 16.74 9.35 -16.46
CA ALA A 188 17.28 9.76 -17.77
C ALA A 188 18.54 8.97 -18.20
N GLY A 189 19.36 8.55 -17.24
CA GLY A 189 20.54 7.72 -17.47
C GLY A 189 20.31 6.20 -17.42
N VAL A 190 19.05 5.74 -17.41
CA VAL A 190 18.68 4.34 -17.13
C VAL A 190 17.99 3.70 -18.33
N ALA A 191 18.71 2.81 -19.02
CA ALA A 191 18.19 1.98 -20.11
C ALA A 191 17.10 1.01 -19.60
N SER A 192 16.22 0.57 -20.50
CA SER A 192 14.99 -0.17 -20.18
C SER A 192 15.18 -1.40 -19.27
N ALA A 193 16.27 -2.15 -19.43
CA ALA A 193 16.57 -3.33 -18.61
C ALA A 193 16.70 -3.01 -17.09
N GLY A 194 17.16 -1.81 -16.75
CA GLY A 194 17.28 -1.33 -15.36
C GLY A 194 16.20 -0.33 -14.93
N ARG A 195 15.20 -0.02 -15.77
CA ARG A 195 14.11 0.91 -15.36
C ARG A 195 13.18 0.23 -14.36
N PRO A 196 12.62 0.99 -13.40
CA PRO A 196 11.53 0.47 -12.57
C PRO A 196 10.28 0.25 -13.44
N ILE A 197 9.50 -0.79 -13.14
CA ILE A 197 8.27 -1.10 -13.87
C ILE A 197 7.11 -0.12 -13.57
N PHE A 198 7.17 0.55 -12.41
CA PHE A 198 6.31 1.69 -12.06
C PHE A 198 6.93 2.53 -10.92
N LEU A 199 6.36 3.71 -10.67
CA LEU A 199 6.68 4.57 -9.53
C LEU A 199 5.69 4.41 -8.36
N LYS A 200 6.13 4.71 -7.15
CA LYS A 200 5.33 4.79 -5.93
C LYS A 200 5.62 6.11 -5.21
N ILE A 201 4.89 7.17 -5.53
CA ILE A 201 5.12 8.52 -5.00
C ILE A 201 3.99 8.99 -4.07
N PRO A 202 4.25 9.90 -3.12
CA PRO A 202 3.18 10.73 -2.54
C PRO A 202 2.37 11.38 -3.66
N TYR A 203 1.05 11.50 -3.49
CA TYR A 203 0.22 12.14 -4.50
C TYR A 203 0.54 13.64 -4.56
N PRO A 204 1.05 14.18 -5.68
CA PRO A 204 1.60 15.54 -5.73
C PRO A 204 0.53 16.61 -6.05
N GLY A 205 -0.75 16.24 -6.00
CA GLY A 205 -1.84 17.01 -6.59
C GLY A 205 -2.03 16.73 -8.08
N ALA A 206 -3.11 17.27 -8.65
CA ALA A 206 -3.55 16.98 -10.02
C ALA A 206 -2.53 17.41 -11.08
N GLU A 207 -2.20 18.70 -11.12
CA GLU A 207 -1.31 19.32 -12.10
C GLU A 207 0.06 18.65 -12.17
N LYS A 208 0.69 18.42 -11.01
CA LYS A 208 2.04 17.84 -10.89
C LYS A 208 2.07 16.34 -11.18
N LEU A 209 0.95 15.64 -11.03
CA LEU A 209 0.81 14.24 -11.47
C LEU A 209 0.62 14.18 -12.99
N GLU A 210 -0.23 15.03 -13.56
CA GLU A 210 -0.46 15.12 -15.01
C GLU A 210 0.83 15.50 -15.75
N GLU A 211 1.62 16.42 -15.20
CA GLU A 211 2.95 16.79 -15.70
C GLU A 211 3.90 15.58 -15.79
N LEU A 212 4.05 14.82 -14.70
CA LEU A 212 4.93 13.64 -14.65
C LEU A 212 4.44 12.51 -15.57
N VAL A 213 3.13 12.29 -15.66
CA VAL A 213 2.50 11.31 -16.56
C VAL A 213 2.66 11.71 -18.03
N ALA A 214 2.67 13.00 -18.35
CA ALA A 214 2.90 13.50 -19.70
C ALA A 214 4.39 13.48 -20.11
N TYR A 215 5.31 13.60 -19.15
CA TYR A 215 6.77 13.66 -19.40
C TYR A 215 7.36 12.35 -19.95
N ASP A 216 7.03 11.20 -19.35
CA ASP A 216 7.44 9.88 -19.83
C ASP A 216 6.23 8.93 -19.89
N PRO A 217 5.55 8.79 -21.06
CA PRO A 217 4.38 7.92 -21.19
C PRO A 217 4.71 6.41 -21.09
N HIS A 218 5.98 6.02 -20.99
CA HIS A 218 6.38 4.65 -20.65
C HIS A 218 6.54 4.44 -19.13
N LEU A 219 6.57 5.50 -18.33
CA LEU A 219 6.73 5.45 -16.89
C LEU A 219 5.37 5.39 -16.19
N ILE A 220 4.96 4.19 -15.79
CA ILE A 220 3.72 4.02 -15.04
C ILE A 220 3.85 4.72 -13.68
N VAL A 221 3.09 5.80 -13.48
CA VAL A 221 3.03 6.49 -12.19
C VAL A 221 2.00 5.83 -11.27
N GLY A 222 2.39 5.56 -10.03
CA GLY A 222 1.54 5.05 -8.97
C GLY A 222 1.72 5.81 -7.67
N ILE A 223 0.68 5.83 -6.84
CA ILE A 223 0.66 6.58 -5.58
C ILE A 223 0.81 5.67 -4.35
N LEU A 224 1.38 6.20 -3.27
CA LEU A 224 1.35 5.55 -1.95
C LEU A 224 0.23 6.10 -1.06
N GLY A 225 -0.31 5.24 -0.19
CA GLY A 225 -1.54 5.52 0.56
C GLY A 225 -1.38 6.31 1.87
N GLY A 226 -0.18 6.59 2.34
CA GLY A 226 -0.01 7.50 3.49
C GLY A 226 -0.49 6.98 4.83
N SER A 227 -0.97 7.92 5.67
CA SER A 227 -1.58 7.62 6.98
C SER A 227 -3.00 7.08 6.80
N SER A 228 -3.65 6.61 7.86
CA SER A 228 -4.99 6.02 7.72
C SER A 228 -6.03 7.04 7.22
N GLY A 229 -6.05 8.26 7.78
CA GLY A 229 -7.11 9.24 7.54
C GLY A 229 -8.51 8.70 7.89
N THR A 230 -9.53 9.27 7.27
CA THR A 230 -10.89 8.70 7.17
C THR A 230 -10.97 7.62 6.08
N THR A 231 -12.09 6.90 6.03
CA THR A 231 -12.41 6.06 4.86
C THR A 231 -12.51 6.90 3.58
N ARG A 232 -13.11 8.10 3.64
CA ARG A 232 -13.14 9.04 2.49
C ARG A 232 -11.73 9.42 2.01
N ASP A 233 -10.78 9.68 2.91
CA ASP A 233 -9.38 9.99 2.56
C ASP A 233 -8.68 8.85 1.81
N ALA A 234 -9.09 7.60 2.03
CA ALA A 234 -8.56 6.48 1.27
C ALA A 234 -9.17 6.41 -0.13
N PHE A 235 -10.49 6.53 -0.19
CA PHE A 235 -11.26 6.36 -1.41
C PHE A 235 -11.06 7.52 -2.39
N GLN A 236 -11.05 8.77 -1.89
CA GLN A 236 -10.87 9.96 -2.74
C GLN A 236 -9.44 10.05 -3.30
N LEU A 237 -8.42 9.72 -2.49
CA LEU A 237 -7.02 9.67 -2.93
C LEU A 237 -6.82 8.69 -4.11
N LEU A 238 -7.51 7.54 -4.10
CA LEU A 238 -7.48 6.59 -5.21
C LEU A 238 -8.23 7.12 -6.45
N GLU A 239 -9.40 7.72 -6.26
CA GLU A 239 -10.21 8.27 -7.34
C GLU A 239 -9.50 9.44 -8.06
N ASP A 240 -8.92 10.37 -7.30
CA ASP A 240 -8.24 11.56 -7.82
C ASP A 240 -6.96 11.16 -8.57
N ALA A 241 -6.11 10.33 -7.97
CA ALA A 241 -4.90 9.87 -8.65
C ALA A 241 -5.22 9.10 -9.95
N ARG A 242 -6.28 8.28 -9.96
CA ARG A 242 -6.75 7.59 -11.18
C ARG A 242 -7.23 8.58 -12.24
N ARG A 243 -8.00 9.61 -11.83
CA ARG A 243 -8.50 10.70 -12.70
C ARG A 243 -7.34 11.44 -13.36
N HIS A 244 -6.30 11.76 -12.60
CA HIS A 244 -5.14 12.56 -13.01
C HIS A 244 -3.96 11.72 -13.55
N GLY A 245 -4.21 10.48 -13.97
CA GLY A 245 -3.29 9.71 -14.82
C GLY A 245 -2.54 8.55 -14.17
N ALA A 246 -2.54 8.40 -12.84
CA ALA A 246 -1.91 7.25 -12.18
C ALA A 246 -2.60 5.93 -12.55
N ARG A 247 -1.84 4.82 -12.50
CA ARG A 247 -2.32 3.47 -12.82
C ARG A 247 -2.02 2.41 -11.74
N ALA A 248 -1.41 2.80 -10.63
CA ALA A 248 -1.20 1.93 -9.47
C ALA A 248 -1.42 2.70 -8.15
N ALA A 249 -1.82 1.98 -7.09
CA ALA A 249 -2.00 2.53 -5.76
C ALA A 249 -1.56 1.52 -4.69
N LEU A 250 -0.67 1.93 -3.77
CA LEU A 250 -0.02 1.04 -2.81
C LEU A 250 -0.35 1.46 -1.37
N PHE A 251 -1.44 0.92 -0.85
CA PHE A 251 -2.09 1.36 0.40
C PHE A 251 -1.77 0.43 1.58
N GLY A 252 -0.75 0.76 2.36
CA GLY A 252 -0.40 0.01 3.59
C GLY A 252 -1.33 0.32 4.77
N ARG A 253 -1.10 1.45 5.46
CA ARG A 253 -1.78 1.81 6.73
C ARG A 253 -3.30 1.96 6.60
N LYS A 254 -3.79 2.44 5.44
CA LYS A 254 -5.22 2.60 5.14
C LYS A 254 -5.99 1.27 5.20
N ILE A 255 -5.51 0.25 4.49
CA ILE A 255 -6.08 -1.11 4.58
C ILE A 255 -5.84 -1.69 5.99
N ASN A 256 -4.60 -1.64 6.49
CA ASN A 256 -4.22 -2.38 7.70
C ASN A 256 -4.95 -1.93 8.98
N HIS A 257 -5.34 -0.65 9.05
CA HIS A 257 -6.08 -0.07 10.17
C HIS A 257 -7.59 0.03 9.95
N SER A 258 -8.12 -0.43 8.82
CA SER A 258 -9.56 -0.57 8.60
C SER A 258 -10.16 -1.65 9.52
N GLU A 259 -11.46 -1.53 9.81
CA GLU A 259 -12.22 -2.47 10.65
C GLU A 259 -12.43 -3.83 9.97
N ASN A 260 -12.48 -3.86 8.63
CA ASN A 260 -12.47 -5.09 7.85
C ASN A 260 -11.65 -4.92 6.56
N GLN A 261 -10.43 -5.47 6.57
CA GLN A 261 -9.45 -5.29 5.49
C GLN A 261 -9.97 -5.80 4.13
N LEU A 262 -10.71 -6.90 4.12
CA LEU A 262 -11.19 -7.55 2.88
C LEU A 262 -12.34 -6.76 2.25
N ALA A 263 -13.30 -6.28 3.06
CA ALA A 263 -14.34 -5.39 2.59
C ALA A 263 -13.75 -4.04 2.11
N PHE A 264 -12.75 -3.51 2.81
CA PHE A 264 -12.06 -2.27 2.41
C PHE A 264 -11.32 -2.43 1.08
N VAL A 265 -10.61 -3.55 0.88
CA VAL A 265 -9.99 -3.93 -0.41
C VAL A 265 -11.02 -4.05 -1.52
N GLU A 266 -12.20 -4.63 -1.27
CA GLU A 266 -13.25 -4.71 -2.29
C GLU A 266 -13.73 -3.32 -2.73
N PHE A 267 -13.97 -2.37 -1.81
CA PHE A 267 -14.33 -1.00 -2.19
C PHE A 267 -13.21 -0.27 -2.95
N LEU A 268 -11.94 -0.45 -2.56
CA LEU A 268 -10.81 0.09 -3.32
C LEU A 268 -10.79 -0.45 -4.76
N ARG A 269 -11.05 -1.74 -4.97
CA ARG A 269 -11.13 -2.35 -6.31
C ARG A 269 -12.24 -1.71 -7.15
N LEU A 270 -13.44 -1.54 -6.58
CA LEU A 270 -14.58 -0.92 -7.28
C LEU A 270 -14.34 0.56 -7.67
N ILE A 271 -13.57 1.30 -6.87
CA ILE A 271 -13.16 2.69 -7.21
C ILE A 271 -12.07 2.71 -8.29
N ALA A 272 -11.17 1.72 -8.29
CA ALA A 272 -10.15 1.56 -9.31
C ALA A 272 -10.75 1.18 -10.68
N ASP A 273 -11.71 0.27 -10.70
CA ASP A 273 -12.45 -0.13 -11.91
C ASP A 273 -13.47 0.94 -12.37
N GLY A 274 -13.88 1.83 -11.47
CA GLY A 274 -14.82 2.92 -11.75
C GLY A 274 -16.30 2.54 -11.63
N ASP A 275 -16.60 1.36 -11.08
CA ASP A 275 -17.96 0.92 -10.74
C ASP A 275 -18.58 1.73 -9.59
N LEU A 276 -17.77 2.42 -8.78
CA LEU A 276 -18.26 3.11 -7.59
C LEU A 276 -17.40 4.35 -7.29
N THR A 277 -18.03 5.50 -7.01
CA THR A 277 -17.27 6.71 -6.63
C THR A 277 -16.78 6.65 -5.20
N ALA A 278 -15.76 7.45 -4.90
CA ALA A 278 -15.23 7.59 -3.55
C ALA A 278 -16.24 8.12 -2.53
N GLU A 279 -17.33 8.75 -2.97
CA GLU A 279 -18.38 9.29 -2.09
C GLU A 279 -19.45 8.25 -1.75
N GLU A 280 -19.88 7.47 -2.75
CA GLU A 280 -20.81 6.35 -2.59
C GLU A 280 -20.18 5.19 -1.78
N ALA A 281 -18.86 5.03 -1.84
CA ALA A 281 -18.14 3.93 -1.23
C ALA A 281 -18.12 3.97 0.31
N VAL A 282 -18.12 5.16 0.93
CA VAL A 282 -18.11 5.29 2.40
C VAL A 282 -19.40 4.77 3.06
N PRO A 283 -20.62 5.23 2.71
CA PRO A 283 -21.85 4.66 3.26
C PRO A 283 -22.05 3.20 2.87
N ALA A 284 -21.51 2.78 1.71
CA ALA A 284 -21.49 1.37 1.30
C ALA A 284 -20.67 0.49 2.26
N TYR A 285 -19.45 0.92 2.59
CA TYR A 285 -18.57 0.26 3.56
C TYR A 285 -19.20 0.22 4.96
N HIS A 286 -19.77 1.34 5.44
CA HIS A 286 -20.48 1.39 6.72
C HIS A 286 -21.69 0.42 6.76
N ALA A 287 -22.44 0.29 5.66
CA ALA A 287 -23.53 -0.68 5.56
C ALA A 287 -23.04 -2.14 5.58
N VAL A 288 -21.84 -2.42 5.05
CA VAL A 288 -21.21 -3.75 5.12
C VAL A 288 -20.73 -4.05 6.54
N LEU A 289 -20.06 -3.11 7.22
CA LEU A 289 -19.69 -3.24 8.63
C LEU A 289 -20.90 -3.54 9.50
N GLY A 290 -22.01 -2.81 9.30
CA GLY A 290 -23.27 -3.03 10.00
C GLY A 290 -23.86 -4.43 9.79
N LYS A 291 -23.78 -5.00 8.57
CA LYS A 291 -24.22 -6.38 8.30
C LYS A 291 -23.32 -7.43 8.93
N LEU A 292 -22.02 -7.17 9.02
CA LEU A 292 -21.05 -8.03 9.72
C LEU A 292 -21.10 -7.87 11.26
N GLY A 293 -21.94 -6.97 11.78
CA GLY A 293 -22.00 -6.65 13.22
C GLY A 293 -20.76 -5.91 13.75
N ILE A 294 -19.91 -5.42 12.86
CA ILE A 294 -18.70 -4.67 13.18
C ILE A 294 -19.10 -3.21 13.43
N ARG A 295 -18.60 -2.62 14.52
CA ARG A 295 -18.82 -1.20 14.82
C ARG A 295 -17.75 -0.36 14.11
N PRO A 296 -18.12 0.63 13.28
CA PRO A 296 -17.17 1.59 12.71
C PRO A 296 -16.40 2.37 13.79
N LEU A 297 -15.16 2.76 13.50
CA LEU A 297 -14.29 3.54 14.38
C LEU A 297 -14.70 5.02 14.46
N ARG A 298 -15.48 5.51 13.49
CA ARG A 298 -16.04 6.86 13.40
C ARG A 298 -17.52 6.79 13.03
N SER A 299 -18.29 7.83 13.29
CA SER A 299 -19.62 7.95 12.67
C SER A 299 -19.50 8.17 11.16
N LEU A 300 -20.53 7.77 10.40
CA LEU A 300 -20.57 7.98 8.95
C LEU A 300 -20.32 9.46 8.58
N ALA A 301 -20.87 10.41 9.32
CA ALA A 301 -20.71 11.84 9.05
C ALA A 301 -19.26 12.34 9.22
N GLU A 302 -18.50 11.77 10.14
CA GLU A 302 -17.06 12.05 10.32
C GLU A 302 -16.21 11.33 9.28
N ASP A 303 -16.55 10.08 8.96
CA ASP A 303 -15.77 9.23 8.07
C ASP A 303 -15.98 9.53 6.57
N GLN A 304 -17.03 10.31 6.26
CA GLN A 304 -17.29 10.95 4.96
C GLN A 304 -16.41 12.20 4.71
N GLN A 305 -15.73 12.74 5.73
CA GLN A 305 -14.93 13.97 5.57
C GLN A 305 -13.59 13.67 4.88
N VAL A 306 -13.20 14.51 3.93
CA VAL A 306 -11.82 14.60 3.44
C VAL A 306 -11.02 15.44 4.44
N THR A 307 -9.80 15.02 4.74
CA THR A 307 -8.89 15.65 5.71
C THR A 307 -7.52 15.95 5.11
N GLU A 308 -6.80 16.88 5.71
CA GLU A 308 -5.44 17.28 5.33
C GLU A 308 -4.42 16.13 5.40
N THR A 309 -4.76 15.00 6.04
CA THR A 309 -3.90 13.80 6.04
C THR A 309 -3.74 13.15 4.65
N SER A 310 -4.56 13.56 3.68
CA SER A 310 -4.38 13.25 2.26
C SER A 310 -3.17 13.96 1.62
N LEU A 311 -2.65 15.03 2.24
CA LEU A 311 -1.55 15.87 1.74
C LEU A 311 -0.29 15.82 2.64
N SER A 312 -0.44 15.48 3.93
CA SER A 312 0.67 15.54 4.91
C SER A 312 1.46 14.23 5.05
N TYR A 313 2.72 14.26 4.60
CA TYR A 313 3.74 13.24 4.88
C TYR A 313 4.80 13.74 5.89
N GLY A 314 4.38 14.53 6.88
CA GLY A 314 5.28 15.11 7.89
C GLY A 314 4.67 15.35 9.28
N GLY A 315 3.46 14.83 9.55
CA GLY A 315 2.73 15.04 10.81
C GLY A 315 2.86 13.91 11.84
N ALA A 316 3.06 14.27 13.11
CA ALA A 316 3.12 13.33 14.24
C ALA A 316 1.83 13.39 15.08
N ASP A 317 0.74 12.86 14.53
CA ASP A 317 -0.60 13.03 15.12
C ASP A 317 -0.92 12.12 16.31
N LYS A 318 -1.75 12.66 17.22
CA LYS A 318 -2.12 12.06 18.50
C LYS A 318 -3.50 11.40 18.42
N ALA A 319 -3.66 10.25 19.07
CA ALA A 319 -4.91 9.47 19.03
C ALA A 319 -5.99 10.01 20.01
N PRO A 320 -7.27 10.15 19.56
CA PRO A 320 -8.43 10.35 20.44
C PRO A 320 -8.92 9.03 21.10
N PRO A 321 -9.78 9.09 22.14
CA PRO A 321 -10.21 7.93 22.93
C PRO A 321 -11.49 7.20 22.43
N LEU A 322 -11.67 5.95 22.86
CA LEU A 322 -12.84 5.10 22.56
C LEU A 322 -14.01 5.29 23.56
N ALA A 323 -15.23 4.92 23.13
CA ALA A 323 -16.41 4.73 23.98
C ALA A 323 -17.24 3.48 23.55
N THR A 324 -18.09 2.94 24.43
CA THR A 324 -18.89 1.68 24.35
C THR A 324 -20.30 1.88 23.70
N THR A 325 -21.35 1.03 23.59
CA THR A 325 -21.72 -0.44 23.67
C THR A 325 -23.15 -0.59 23.05
N SER A 326 -23.82 -1.72 22.74
CA SER A 326 -23.54 -3.19 22.70
C SER A 326 -24.62 -4.00 21.92
N ARG A 327 -24.20 -4.86 20.97
CA ARG A 327 -24.69 -6.21 20.60
C ARG A 327 -26.20 -6.62 20.71
N ARG A 328 -26.81 -7.04 19.58
CA ARG A 328 -27.56 -8.33 19.41
C ARG A 328 -27.77 -8.72 17.93
N ILE A 329 -28.21 -9.96 17.64
CA ILE A 329 -27.90 -10.76 16.41
C ILE A 329 -29.13 -11.52 15.86
N ARG A 330 -29.25 -11.70 14.50
CA ARG A 330 -29.71 -12.96 13.83
C ARG A 330 -29.67 -13.00 12.27
N SER A 331 -28.79 -13.86 11.72
CA SER A 331 -28.93 -14.89 10.64
C SER A 331 -29.82 -14.70 9.37
N GLY A 332 -29.31 -15.13 8.19
CA GLY A 332 -30.15 -15.72 7.11
C GLY A 332 -29.66 -15.70 5.63
N ASP A 333 -28.92 -16.73 5.18
CA ASP A 333 -28.96 -17.45 3.86
C ASP A 333 -28.58 -16.82 2.46
N GLY A 334 -28.27 -17.68 1.47
CA GLY A 334 -27.75 -17.44 0.10
C GLY A 334 -28.82 -17.37 -1.03
N GLY A 335 -28.55 -17.67 -2.32
CA GLY A 335 -27.34 -18.12 -3.06
C GLY A 335 -27.28 -17.50 -4.49
N ASP A 336 -26.37 -17.96 -5.38
CA ASP A 336 -26.11 -17.66 -6.84
C ASP A 336 -26.47 -16.30 -7.51
N GLN A 337 -25.75 -15.71 -8.49
CA GLN A 337 -24.69 -16.04 -9.47
C GLN A 337 -25.14 -16.05 -10.95
N SER A 338 -25.19 -14.85 -11.53
CA SER A 338 -24.76 -14.58 -12.91
C SER A 338 -23.94 -13.28 -12.91
N ALA A 339 -23.04 -13.08 -13.88
CA ALA A 339 -22.16 -11.91 -13.93
C ALA A 339 -22.93 -10.63 -14.32
N PRO A 340 -22.98 -9.57 -13.49
CA PRO A 340 -23.80 -8.39 -13.78
C PRO A 340 -23.18 -7.44 -14.81
N GLN A 341 -24.03 -6.64 -15.45
CA GLN A 341 -23.61 -5.59 -16.37
C GLN A 341 -23.62 -4.22 -15.66
N PHE A 342 -22.58 -3.96 -14.85
CA PHE A 342 -22.49 -2.78 -13.96
C PHE A 342 -22.69 -1.43 -14.67
N ALA A 343 -22.26 -1.33 -15.93
CA ALA A 343 -22.47 -0.16 -16.78
C ALA A 343 -23.95 0.17 -17.09
N LYS A 344 -24.90 -0.72 -16.76
CA LYS A 344 -26.35 -0.51 -16.90
C LYS A 344 -27.08 -0.35 -15.56
N MET A 345 -26.38 -0.51 -14.44
CA MET A 345 -26.95 -0.38 -13.10
C MET A 345 -26.86 1.06 -12.60
N THR A 346 -27.87 1.50 -11.87
CA THR A 346 -27.74 2.68 -11.00
C THR A 346 -26.78 2.39 -9.84
N SER A 347 -26.23 3.43 -9.22
CA SER A 347 -25.34 3.27 -8.05
C SER A 347 -26.00 2.51 -6.89
N ALA A 348 -27.32 2.65 -6.71
CA ALA A 348 -28.08 1.90 -5.72
C ALA A 348 -28.15 0.39 -6.04
N GLU A 349 -28.24 0.02 -7.32
CA GLU A 349 -28.25 -1.38 -7.76
C GLU A 349 -26.85 -2.01 -7.71
N ARG A 350 -25.80 -1.26 -8.09
CA ARG A 350 -24.40 -1.70 -7.90
C ARG A 350 -24.12 -1.92 -6.41
N LEU A 351 -24.49 -0.96 -5.57
CA LEU A 351 -24.40 -1.06 -4.11
C LEU A 351 -25.12 -2.30 -3.57
N ALA A 352 -26.37 -2.53 -3.97
CA ALA A 352 -27.13 -3.71 -3.57
C ALA A 352 -26.47 -5.02 -4.02
N TYR A 353 -25.93 -5.08 -5.25
CA TYR A 353 -25.19 -6.23 -5.74
C TYR A 353 -23.95 -6.51 -4.91
N HIS A 354 -23.04 -5.55 -4.71
CA HIS A 354 -21.80 -5.78 -3.97
C HIS A 354 -22.08 -6.13 -2.50
N GLN A 355 -23.08 -5.49 -1.88
CA GLN A 355 -23.57 -5.92 -0.57
C GLN A 355 -24.10 -7.37 -0.53
N SER A 356 -24.65 -7.89 -1.63
CA SER A 356 -25.09 -9.28 -1.74
C SER A 356 -23.94 -10.27 -2.01
N ARG A 357 -22.91 -9.84 -2.74
CA ARG A 357 -21.68 -10.63 -2.98
C ARG A 357 -20.86 -10.75 -1.70
N LEU A 358 -20.61 -9.63 -1.02
CA LEU A 358 -19.90 -9.57 0.25
C LEU A 358 -20.54 -10.46 1.32
N LYS A 359 -21.89 -10.52 1.36
CA LYS A 359 -22.62 -11.45 2.24
C LYS A 359 -22.25 -12.91 1.97
N LYS A 360 -22.18 -13.32 0.69
CA LYS A 360 -21.84 -14.69 0.27
C LYS A 360 -20.35 -15.04 0.47
N MET A 361 -19.46 -14.05 0.51
CA MET A 361 -18.02 -14.25 0.73
C MET A 361 -17.60 -14.22 2.20
N PHE A 362 -18.30 -13.45 3.05
CA PHE A 362 -17.88 -13.19 4.44
C PHE A 362 -18.95 -13.54 5.49
N GLY A 363 -19.85 -14.48 5.19
CA GLY A 363 -20.80 -14.99 6.17
C GLY A 363 -21.62 -16.21 5.74
N GLU A 364 -21.24 -17.37 6.28
CA GLU A 364 -22.15 -18.14 7.13
C GLU A 364 -21.76 -17.91 8.60
#